data_AF-A0A7S4JT96-F1
#
_entry.id   AF-A0A7S4JT96-F1
#
_cell.length_a   1.000
_cell.length_b   1.000
_cell.length_c   1.000
_cell.angle_alpha   90.00
_cell.angle_beta   90.00
_cell.angle_gamma   90.00
#
_symmetry.space_group_name_H-M   'P 1'
#
loop_
_entity.id
_entity.type
_entity.pdbx_description
1 polymer ?
#
loop_
_entity_poly.entity_id
_entity_poly.type
_entity_poly.pdbx_seq_one_letter_code
_entity_poly.pdbx_strand_id
1 'polypeptide(L)'
;MPPTIITPGTASTAARHFKSSTNRQEALSLYREILRTCKAFHWVDEKGVPWNRRLKEEARKEFEASKEETDPLIIARMLVTGRDCAQQVQQKFNEADRAAWERIQRDSSHRGPR
;
A
#
# COMPACT_ATOMS: atom_id res chain seq x y z
N MET A 1 45.74 14.75 -17.14
CA MET A 1 45.28 13.89 -16.03
C MET A 1 43.99 14.47 -15.50
N PRO A 2 42.90 13.68 -15.35
CA PRO A 2 41.69 14.19 -14.71
C PRO A 2 41.96 14.41 -13.20
N PRO A 3 41.39 15.46 -12.58
CA PRO A 3 41.60 15.73 -11.16
C PRO A 3 40.92 14.65 -10.31
N THR A 4 41.65 14.13 -9.33
CA THR A 4 41.09 13.22 -8.30
C THR A 4 40.28 14.06 -7.32
N ILE A 5 38.95 13.96 -7.39
CA ILE A 5 38.05 14.60 -6.43
C ILE A 5 38.11 13.77 -5.14
N ILE A 6 38.74 14.31 -4.09
CA ILE A 6 38.69 13.74 -2.75
C ILE A 6 37.33 14.11 -2.15
N THR A 7 36.34 13.25 -2.33
CA THR A 7 35.04 13.37 -1.65
C THR A 7 35.23 12.92 -0.19
N PRO A 8 34.88 13.74 0.81
CA PRO A 8 34.95 13.31 2.20
C PRO A 8 33.97 12.15 2.42
N GLY A 9 34.45 11.03 2.97
CA GLY A 9 33.65 9.81 3.19
C GLY A 9 32.38 10.02 4.04
N THR A 10 32.31 11.13 4.77
CA THR A 10 31.14 11.58 5.52
C THR A 10 29.95 11.96 4.62
N ALA A 11 30.19 12.57 3.45
CA ALA A 11 29.14 12.98 2.52
C ALA A 11 28.48 11.77 1.82
N SER A 12 29.28 10.76 1.43
CA SER A 12 28.75 9.50 0.88
C SER A 12 27.95 8.70 1.92
N THR A 13 28.38 8.74 3.19
CA THR A 13 27.67 8.09 4.30
C THR A 13 26.37 8.82 4.63
N ALA A 14 26.36 10.15 4.65
CA ALA A 14 25.17 10.97 4.81
C ALA A 14 24.17 10.78 3.65
N ALA A 15 24.62 10.72 2.40
CA ALA A 15 23.77 10.45 1.24
C ALA A 15 23.16 9.04 1.27
N ARG A 16 23.92 8.02 1.73
CA ARG A 16 23.40 6.66 1.97
C ARG A 16 22.33 6.65 3.07
N HIS A 17 22.58 7.34 4.18
CA HIS A 17 21.61 7.50 5.27
C HIS A 17 20.34 8.23 4.82
N PHE A 18 20.47 9.30 4.02
CA PHE A 18 19.32 10.03 3.49
C PHE A 18 18.45 9.15 2.58
N LYS A 19 19.07 8.36 1.68
CA LYS A 19 18.34 7.41 0.81
C LYS A 19 17.67 6.28 1.60
N SER A 20 18.34 5.73 2.61
CA SER A 20 17.78 4.67 3.48
C SER A 20 16.62 5.17 4.35
N SER A 21 16.75 6.39 4.89
CA SER A 21 15.69 7.07 5.66
C SER A 21 14.43 7.27 4.83
N THR A 22 14.58 7.78 3.60
CA THR A 22 13.45 8.00 2.68
C THR A 22 12.76 6.70 2.31
N ASN A 23 13.52 5.64 1.97
CA ASN A 23 12.94 4.33 1.64
C ASN A 23 12.14 3.73 2.81
N ARG A 24 12.65 3.85 4.03
CA ARG A 24 11.93 3.37 5.23
C ARG A 24 10.64 4.14 5.46
N GLN A 25 10.65 5.45 5.26
CA GLN A 25 9.46 6.29 5.43
C GLN A 25 8.40 6.00 4.37
N GLU A 26 8.81 5.80 3.12
CA GLU A 26 7.97 5.37 2.00
C GLU A 26 7.33 4.00 2.27
N ALA A 27 8.12 3.01 2.71
CA ALA A 27 7.62 1.69 3.06
C ALA A 27 6.57 1.74 4.18
N LEU A 28 6.83 2.50 5.24
CA LEU A 28 5.87 2.67 6.33
C LEU A 28 4.62 3.44 5.91
N SER A 29 4.75 4.39 4.98
CA SER A 29 3.62 5.12 4.41
C SER A 29 2.71 4.18 3.63
N LEU A 30 3.30 3.38 2.73
CA LEU A 30 2.60 2.34 1.97
C LEU A 30 1.93 1.32 2.89
N TYR A 31 2.63 0.82 3.91
CA TYR A 31 2.06 -0.10 4.88
C TYR A 31 0.81 0.48 5.57
N ARG A 32 0.87 1.73 6.03
CA ARG A 32 -0.28 2.40 6.65
C ARG A 32 -1.42 2.66 5.67
N GLU A 33 -1.11 2.89 4.40
CA GLU A 33 -2.10 3.01 3.33
C GLU A 33 -2.84 1.69 3.14
N ILE A 34 -2.11 0.57 2.99
CA ILE A 34 -2.68 -0.77 2.88
C ILE A 34 -3.58 -1.07 4.09
N LEU A 35 -3.11 -0.82 5.32
CA LEU A 35 -3.92 -1.05 6.52
C LEU A 35 -5.20 -0.21 6.58
N ARG A 36 -5.18 1.02 6.04
CA ARG A 36 -6.38 1.86 5.92
C ARG A 36 -7.35 1.27 4.90
N THR A 37 -6.86 0.87 3.73
CA THR A 37 -7.67 0.21 2.69
C THR A 37 -8.31 -1.07 3.20
N CYS A 38 -7.57 -1.91 3.93
CA CYS A 38 -8.11 -3.13 4.52
C CYS A 38 -9.29 -2.89 5.47
N LYS A 39 -9.41 -1.72 6.12
CA LYS A 39 -10.53 -1.43 7.03
C LYS A 39 -11.89 -1.38 6.31
N ALA A 40 -11.91 -1.08 5.01
CA ALA A 40 -13.14 -1.02 4.23
C ALA A 40 -13.77 -2.42 3.99
N PHE A 41 -12.97 -3.48 4.11
CA PHE A 41 -13.37 -4.87 3.87
C PHE A 41 -14.03 -5.49 5.11
N HIS A 42 -15.26 -5.06 5.39
CA HIS A 42 -16.03 -5.43 6.58
C HIS A 42 -16.76 -6.78 6.49
N TRP A 43 -16.90 -7.36 5.30
CA TRP A 43 -17.58 -8.64 5.11
C TRP A 43 -16.70 -9.83 5.46
N VAL A 44 -17.35 -10.98 5.59
CA VAL A 44 -16.78 -12.23 6.06
C VAL A 44 -16.49 -13.14 4.87
N ASP A 45 -15.37 -13.85 4.93
CA ASP A 45 -14.99 -14.90 3.98
C ASP A 45 -15.82 -16.18 4.19
N GLU A 46 -15.75 -17.13 3.27
CA GLU A 46 -16.43 -18.44 3.31
C GLU A 46 -16.17 -19.21 4.61
N LYS A 47 -15.00 -18.97 5.22
CA LYS A 47 -14.57 -19.59 6.49
C LYS A 47 -15.04 -18.86 7.74
N GLY A 48 -15.87 -17.82 7.62
CA GLY A 48 -16.34 -17.04 8.77
C GLY A 48 -15.33 -16.00 9.28
N VAL A 49 -14.22 -15.75 8.57
CA VAL A 49 -13.19 -14.78 8.97
C VAL A 49 -13.39 -13.43 8.27
N PRO A 50 -13.41 -12.30 8.98
CA PRO A 50 -13.48 -10.98 8.34
C PRO A 50 -12.30 -10.71 7.40
N TRP A 51 -12.58 -10.22 6.19
CA TRP A 51 -11.55 -9.92 5.20
C TRP A 51 -10.54 -8.88 5.67
N ASN A 52 -10.99 -7.86 6.41
CA ASN A 52 -10.10 -6.86 6.99
C ASN A 52 -9.00 -7.46 7.89
N ARG A 53 -9.27 -8.56 8.58
CA ARG A 53 -8.31 -9.22 9.46
C ARG A 53 -7.32 -10.00 8.64
N ARG A 54 -7.83 -10.84 7.73
CA ARG A 54 -7.01 -11.66 6.82
C ARG A 54 -6.04 -10.80 6.00
N LEU A 55 -6.53 -9.71 5.41
CA LEU A 55 -5.68 -8.81 4.61
C LEU A 55 -4.59 -8.12 5.43
N LYS A 56 -4.86 -7.77 6.70
CA LYS A 56 -3.84 -7.19 7.58
C LYS A 56 -2.78 -8.20 7.99
N GLU A 57 -3.19 -9.45 8.24
CA GLU A 57 -2.28 -10.54 8.59
C GLU A 57 -1.34 -10.87 7.41
N GLU A 58 -1.89 -10.98 6.19
CA GLU A 58 -1.09 -11.19 4.98
C GLU A 58 -0.18 -10.00 4.67
N ALA A 59 -0.69 -8.76 4.76
CA ALA A 59 0.15 -7.57 4.58
C ALA A 59 1.31 -7.53 5.58
N ARG A 60 1.08 -7.88 6.84
CA ARG A 60 2.16 -7.97 7.83
C ARG A 60 3.18 -9.04 7.44
N LYS A 61 2.71 -10.22 7.03
CA LYS A 61 3.57 -11.34 6.64
C LYS A 61 4.48 -10.97 5.47
N GLU A 62 3.95 -10.32 4.43
CA GLU A 62 4.73 -9.85 3.28
C GLU A 62 5.79 -8.81 3.68
N PHE A 63 5.43 -7.84 4.52
CA PHE A 63 6.38 -6.81 4.97
C PHE A 63 7.48 -7.38 5.88
N GLU A 64 7.16 -8.36 6.73
CA GLU A 64 8.15 -9.05 7.56
C GLU A 64 9.08 -9.93 6.72
N ALA A 65 8.56 -10.58 5.67
CA ALA A 65 9.36 -11.40 4.76
C ALA A 65 10.41 -10.57 4.00
N SER A 66 10.07 -9.33 3.64
CA SER A 66 10.96 -8.42 2.89
C SER A 66 11.80 -7.50 3.77
N LYS A 67 11.78 -7.65 5.11
CA LYS A 67 12.41 -6.69 6.02
C LYS A 67 13.94 -6.61 5.91
N GLU A 68 14.58 -7.71 5.53
CA GLU A 68 16.03 -7.85 5.42
C GLU A 68 16.54 -7.47 4.02
N GLU A 69 15.64 -7.05 3.12
CA GLU A 69 16.04 -6.61 1.79
C GLU A 69 16.86 -5.31 1.89
N THR A 70 18.03 -5.31 1.26
CA THR A 70 18.98 -4.18 1.30
C THR A 70 19.28 -3.63 -0.09
N ASP A 71 18.93 -4.36 -1.16
CA ASP A 71 19.13 -3.88 -2.53
C ASP A 71 18.19 -2.70 -2.82
N PRO A 72 18.73 -1.49 -3.08
CA PRO A 72 17.90 -0.32 -3.33
C PRO A 72 17.00 -0.45 -4.57
N LEU A 73 17.40 -1.22 -5.60
CA LEU A 73 16.59 -1.43 -6.80
C LEU A 73 15.40 -2.34 -6.51
N ILE A 74 15.61 -3.39 -5.71
CA ILE A 74 14.53 -4.29 -5.29
C ILE A 74 13.55 -3.54 -4.40
N ILE A 75 14.06 -2.76 -3.42
CA ILE A 75 13.22 -1.92 -2.55
C ILE A 75 12.39 -0.92 -3.38
N ALA A 76 13.02 -0.20 -4.30
CA ALA A 76 12.33 0.75 -5.15
C ALA A 76 11.23 0.07 -5.98
N ARG A 77 11.52 -1.09 -6.58
CA ARG A 77 10.55 -1.88 -7.33
C ARG A 77 9.38 -2.30 -6.45
N MET A 78 9.63 -2.86 -5.26
CA MET A 78 8.58 -3.28 -4.32
C MET A 78 7.67 -2.13 -3.91
N LEU A 79 8.24 -0.95 -3.65
CA LEU A 79 7.48 0.25 -3.30
C LEU A 79 6.58 0.71 -4.45
N VAL A 80 7.11 0.77 -5.68
CA VAL A 80 6.34 1.19 -6.86
C VAL A 80 5.21 0.20 -7.15
N THR A 81 5.54 -1.10 -7.26
CA THR A 81 4.52 -2.12 -7.57
C THR A 81 3.50 -2.27 -6.44
N GLY A 82 3.92 -2.11 -5.19
CA GLY A 82 3.03 -2.13 -4.03
C GLY A 82 2.05 -0.96 -4.02
N ARG A 83 2.50 0.25 -4.38
CA ARG A 83 1.64 1.42 -4.54
C ARG A 83 0.63 1.24 -5.67
N ASP A 84 1.07 0.79 -6.84
CA ASP A 84 0.18 0.56 -7.98
C ASP A 84 -0.90 -0.47 -7.64
N CYS A 85 -0.53 -1.57 -6.97
CA CYS A 85 -1.48 -2.58 -6.53
C CYS A 85 -2.49 -2.01 -5.52
N ALA A 86 -2.02 -1.27 -4.51
CA ALA A 86 -2.90 -0.64 -3.53
C ALA A 86 -3.89 0.35 -4.18
N GLN A 87 -3.45 1.12 -5.17
CA GLN A 87 -4.30 2.04 -5.92
C GLN A 87 -5.35 1.30 -6.75
N GLN A 88 -4.96 0.24 -7.47
CA GLN A 88 -5.91 -0.57 -8.24
C GLN A 88 -6.98 -1.22 -7.36
N VAL A 89 -6.60 -1.70 -6.17
CA VAL A 89 -7.56 -2.26 -5.21
C VAL A 89 -8.52 -1.17 -4.72
N GLN A 90 -8.02 0.01 -4.36
CA GLN A 90 -8.87 1.14 -3.96
C GLN A 90 -9.84 1.56 -5.06
N GLN A 91 -9.37 1.64 -6.31
CA GLN A 91 -10.20 1.99 -7.45
C GLN A 91 -11.34 0.97 -7.64
N LYS A 92 -11.01 -0.32 -7.71
CA LYS A 92 -12.02 -1.38 -7.87
C LYS A 92 -13.03 -1.41 -6.72
N PHE A 93 -12.56 -1.16 -5.50
CA PHE A 93 -13.43 -1.06 -4.35
C PHE A 93 -14.42 0.11 -4.49
N ASN A 94 -13.93 1.29 -4.84
CA ASN A 94 -14.75 2.49 -5.01
C ASN A 94 -15.76 2.34 -6.17
N GLU A 95 -15.36 1.70 -7.27
CA GLU A 95 -16.26 1.38 -8.39
C GLU A 95 -17.39 0.45 -7.95
N ALA A 96 -17.07 -0.60 -7.18
CA ALA A 96 -18.05 -1.53 -6.65
C ALA A 96 -19.01 -0.85 -5.65
N ASP A 97 -18.49 -0.03 -4.74
CA ASP A 97 -19.27 0.69 -3.74
C ASP A 97 -20.24 1.69 -4.39
N ARG A 98 -19.75 2.44 -5.38
CA ARG A 98 -20.57 3.34 -6.20
C ARG A 98 -21.68 2.60 -6.94
N ALA A 99 -21.35 1.47 -7.59
CA ALA A 99 -22.34 0.67 -8.31
C ALA A 99 -23.41 0.09 -7.36
N ALA A 100 -23.03 -0.30 -6.14
CA ALA A 100 -23.98 -0.74 -5.12
C ALA A 100 -24.91 0.40 -4.68
N TRP A 101 -24.36 1.59 -4.45
CA TRP A 101 -25.13 2.77 -4.07
C TRP A 101 -26.13 3.21 -5.16
N GLU A 102 -25.70 3.26 -6.43
CA GLU A 102 -26.56 3.58 -7.57
C GLU A 102 -27.72 2.59 -7.72
N ARG A 103 -27.50 1.29 -7.42
CA ARG A 103 -28.58 0.29 -7.38
C ARG A 103 -29.57 0.56 -6.25
N ILE A 104 -29.09 0.86 -5.04
CA ILE A 104 -29.95 1.17 -3.89
C ILE A 104 -30.83 2.38 -4.19
N GLN A 105 -30.28 3.43 -4.80
CA GLN A 105 -31.05 4.61 -5.20
C GLN A 105 -32.13 4.32 -6.26
N ARG A 106 -31.80 3.47 -7.24
CA ARG A 106 -32.76 3.04 -8.26
C ARG A 106 -33.91 2.25 -7.64
N ASP A 107 -33.62 1.33 -6.74
CA ASP A 107 -34.64 0.54 -6.05
C ASP A 107 -35.50 1.41 -5.12
N SER A 108 -34.90 2.39 -4.43
CA SER A 108 -35.65 3.29 -3.53
C SER A 108 -36.57 4.25 -4.29
N SER A 109 -36.15 4.74 -5.45
CA SER A 109 -36.99 5.57 -6.33
C SER A 109 -38.13 4.79 -6.99
N HIS A 110 -37.93 3.50 -7.27
CA HIS A 110 -38.99 2.64 -7.80
C HIS A 110 -40.07 2.29 -6.76
N ARG A 111 -39.73 2.31 -5.45
CA ARG A 111 -40.66 2.08 -4.33
C ARG A 111 -41.32 3.39 -3.83
N GLY A 112 -41.75 4.27 -4.74
CA GLY A 112 -42.39 5.57 -4.43
C GLY A 112 -43.47 5.52 -3.33
N PRO A 113 -43.76 6.65 -2.67
CA PRO A 113 -44.43 6.70 -1.37
C PRO A 113 -45.77 5.95 -1.41
N ARG A 114 -45.93 5.00 -0.47
CA ARG A 114 -47.22 4.35 -0.22
C ARG A 114 -48.23 5.33 0.33
#